data_AF-A0A5B7YCX3-F1
#
_entry.id   AF-A0A5B7YCX3-F1
#
_cell.length_a   1.000
_cell.length_b   1.000
_cell.length_c   1.000
_cell.angle_alpha   90.00
_cell.angle_beta   90.00
_cell.angle_gamma   90.00
#
_symmetry.space_group_name_H-M   'P 1'
#
loop_
_entity.id
_entity.type
_entity.pdbx_description
1 polymer ?
#
loop_
_entity_poly.entity_id
_entity_poly.type
_entity_poly.pdbx_seq_one_letter_code
_entity_poly.pdbx_strand_id
1 'polypeptide(L)'
;MHVQTSHPESFCIHCADNASTTTDAISLFCKLFNYLIRDIWFPSESEQIATRLSNGATLHCQRINADIVKLELCPQAPRPVQLFEMRFRHGHWYLCEQANLVH
;
A
#
# COMPACT_ATOMS: atom_id res chain seq x y z
N MET A 1 -17.65 28.16 -17.50
CA MET A 1 -16.38 27.52 -17.08
C MET A 1 -16.71 26.46 -16.04
N HIS A 2 -16.78 25.19 -16.42
CA HIS A 2 -16.84 24.10 -15.43
C HIS A 2 -15.40 23.79 -15.06
N VAL A 3 -15.02 24.13 -13.83
CA VAL A 3 -13.70 23.80 -13.28
C VAL A 3 -13.65 22.28 -13.17
N GLN A 4 -12.93 21.65 -14.10
CA GLN A 4 -12.38 20.32 -13.86
C GLN A 4 -11.57 20.43 -12.58
N THR A 5 -12.06 19.82 -11.50
CA THR A 5 -11.23 19.47 -10.36
C THR A 5 -10.35 18.29 -10.79
N SER A 6 -9.40 18.59 -11.68
CA SER A 6 -8.19 17.79 -11.84
C SER A 6 -7.58 17.70 -10.44
N HIS A 7 -7.74 16.54 -9.81
CA HIS A 7 -6.91 16.21 -8.68
C HIS A 7 -5.46 16.36 -9.16
N PRO A 8 -4.59 17.08 -8.43
CA PRO A 8 -3.18 17.07 -8.74
C PRO A 8 -2.73 15.61 -8.75
N GLU A 9 -1.97 15.24 -9.78
CA GLU A 9 -1.35 13.93 -9.98
C GLU A 9 -0.36 13.66 -8.84
N SER A 10 -0.86 13.42 -7.63
CA SER A 10 -0.07 13.13 -6.45
C SER A 10 0.61 11.78 -6.63
N PHE A 11 1.78 11.83 -7.27
CA PHE A 11 2.80 10.79 -7.43
C PHE A 11 2.25 9.35 -7.42
N CYS A 12 1.56 8.98 -8.49
CA CYS A 12 1.08 7.61 -8.67
C CYS A 12 2.18 6.74 -9.29
N ILE A 13 2.75 5.80 -8.53
CA ILE A 13 3.70 4.84 -9.10
C ILE A 13 2.93 3.72 -9.80
N HIS A 14 3.03 3.66 -11.13
CA HIS A 14 2.44 2.59 -11.93
C HIS A 14 3.11 1.26 -11.63
N CYS A 15 2.29 0.26 -11.33
CA CYS A 15 2.72 -1.11 -11.12
C CYS A 15 2.03 -2.01 -12.15
N ALA A 16 2.74 -2.38 -13.20
CA ALA A 16 2.24 -3.27 -14.24
C ALA A 16 2.12 -4.71 -13.72
N ASP A 17 0.96 -5.07 -13.18
CA ASP A 17 0.59 -6.46 -12.96
C ASP A 17 -0.92 -6.65 -13.18
N ASN A 18 -1.31 -7.79 -13.74
CA ASN A 18 -2.70 -8.15 -14.05
C ASN A 18 -3.43 -8.75 -12.84
N ALA A 19 -2.79 -8.74 -11.67
CA ALA A 19 -3.24 -9.41 -10.47
C ALA A 19 -3.89 -8.42 -9.49
N SER A 20 -5.13 -8.72 -9.06
CA SER A 20 -6.03 -7.81 -8.33
C SER A 20 -6.16 -8.17 -6.83
N THR A 21 -5.18 -8.89 -6.27
CA THR A 21 -5.22 -9.35 -4.88
C THR A 21 -4.44 -8.43 -3.95
N THR A 22 -4.76 -8.48 -2.65
CA THR A 22 -4.00 -7.79 -1.60
C THR A 22 -2.53 -8.20 -1.54
N THR A 23 -2.21 -9.45 -1.90
CA THR A 23 -0.83 -9.96 -1.95
C THR A 23 -0.02 -9.30 -3.07
N ASP A 24 -0.66 -8.97 -4.19
CA ASP A 24 0.00 -8.28 -5.30
C ASP A 24 0.35 -6.85 -4.90
N ALA A 25 -0.57 -6.15 -4.23
CA ALA A 25 -0.30 -4.82 -3.70
C ALA A 25 0.87 -4.81 -2.70
N ILE A 26 0.95 -5.82 -1.81
CA ILE A 26 2.10 -6.00 -0.91
C ILE A 26 3.40 -6.22 -1.70
N SER A 27 3.37 -7.13 -2.67
CA SER A 27 4.55 -7.47 -3.48
C SER A 27 5.05 -6.27 -4.27
N LEU A 28 4.14 -5.49 -4.83
CA LEU A 28 4.41 -4.25 -5.55
C LEU A 28 5.00 -3.19 -4.62
N PHE A 29 4.39 -2.94 -3.46
CA PHE A 29 4.94 -2.03 -2.45
C PHE A 29 6.36 -2.44 -2.06
N CYS A 30 6.59 -3.73 -1.76
CA CYS A 30 7.91 -4.22 -1.37
C CYS A 30 8.94 -4.03 -2.48
N LYS A 31 8.57 -4.27 -3.75
CA LYS A 31 9.45 -4.04 -4.91
C LYS A 31 9.82 -2.56 -5.05
N LEU A 32 8.87 -1.65 -4.86
CA LEU A 32 9.10 -0.21 -4.97
C LEU A 32 10.06 0.33 -3.91
N PHE A 33 9.95 -0.16 -2.68
CA PHE A 33 10.76 0.28 -1.54
C PHE A 33 11.94 -0.65 -1.24
N ASN A 34 12.23 -1.61 -2.11
CA ASN A 34 13.32 -2.59 -1.97
C ASN A 34 13.29 -3.38 -0.65
N TYR A 35 12.10 -3.80 -0.24
CA TYR A 35 11.90 -4.71 0.90
C TYR A 35 11.85 -6.17 0.44
N LEU A 36 12.42 -7.06 1.25
CA LEU A 36 12.19 -8.51 1.09
C LEU A 36 11.15 -8.97 2.11
N ILE A 37 10.15 -9.72 1.65
CA ILE A 37 9.14 -10.37 2.50
C ILE A 37 9.80 -11.55 3.21
N ARG A 38 9.68 -11.59 4.54
CA ARG A 38 10.23 -12.66 5.38
C ARG A 38 9.17 -13.67 5.79
N ASP A 39 8.08 -13.19 6.35
CA ASP A 39 6.97 -13.99 6.86
C ASP A 39 5.66 -13.30 6.49
N ILE A 40 4.64 -14.08 6.12
CA ILE A 40 3.28 -13.60 5.86
C ILE A 40 2.33 -14.30 6.83
N TRP A 41 1.44 -13.55 7.46
CA TRP A 41 0.35 -14.10 8.26
C TRP A 41 -0.94 -13.33 8.04
N PHE A 42 -2.05 -13.98 8.39
CA PHE A 42 -3.40 -13.46 8.26
C PHE A 42 -3.92 -13.20 9.67
N PRO A 43 -3.95 -11.92 10.13
CA PRO A 43 -4.65 -11.58 11.36
C PRO A 43 -6.09 -12.12 11.30
N SER A 44 -6.67 -12.47 12.43
CA SER A 44 -7.97 -13.13 12.56
C SER A 44 -9.20 -12.35 12.03
N GLU A 45 -8.97 -11.25 11.30
CA GLU A 45 -9.98 -10.46 10.60
C GLU A 45 -9.83 -10.63 9.08
N SER A 46 -10.94 -10.98 8.42
CA SER A 46 -11.02 -11.72 7.15
C SER A 46 -10.39 -11.08 5.90
N GLU A 47 -9.86 -9.86 5.99
CA GLU A 47 -9.33 -9.12 4.84
C GLU A 47 -8.01 -8.39 5.13
N GLN A 48 -7.34 -8.77 6.22
CA GLN A 48 -6.02 -8.27 6.56
C GLN A 48 -4.94 -9.31 6.23
N ILE A 49 -3.82 -8.81 5.71
CA ILE A 49 -2.59 -9.57 5.52
C ILE A 49 -1.48 -8.77 6.17
N ALA A 50 -0.68 -9.40 7.01
CA ALA A 50 0.48 -8.77 7.61
C ALA A 50 1.75 -9.50 7.20
N THR A 51 2.82 -8.76 6.95
CA THR A 51 4.10 -9.31 6.52
C THR A 51 5.26 -8.67 7.27
N ARG A 52 6.25 -9.48 7.62
CA ARG A 52 7.52 -9.00 8.16
C ARG A 52 8.50 -8.72 7.02
N LEU A 53 9.19 -7.59 7.09
CA LEU A 53 10.12 -7.12 6.06
C LEU A 53 11.58 -7.35 6.46
N SER A 54 12.49 -7.28 5.48
CA SER A 54 13.94 -7.50 5.65
C SER A 54 14.60 -6.60 6.69
N ASN A 55 14.05 -5.41 6.94
CA ASN A 55 14.54 -4.45 7.91
C ASN A 55 13.91 -4.60 9.31
N GLY A 56 13.14 -5.67 9.54
CA GLY A 56 12.44 -5.92 10.81
C GLY A 56 11.13 -5.14 10.98
N ALA A 57 10.76 -4.27 10.03
CA ALA A 57 9.44 -3.63 10.03
C ALA A 57 8.33 -4.64 9.71
N THR A 58 7.13 -4.31 10.13
CA THR A 58 5.91 -5.05 9.78
C THR A 58 5.08 -4.18 8.85
N LEU A 59 4.59 -4.75 7.75
CA LEU A 59 3.64 -4.11 6.85
C LEU A 59 2.29 -4.80 7.01
N HIS A 60 1.27 -4.03 7.39
CA HIS A 60 -0.12 -4.48 7.37
C HIS A 60 -0.78 -4.02 6.07
N CYS A 61 -1.55 -4.90 5.46
CA CYS A 61 -2.34 -4.62 4.28
C CYS A 61 -3.79 -4.96 4.59
N GLN A 62 -4.68 -3.99 4.40
CA GLN A 62 -6.11 -4.16 4.57
C GLN A 62 -6.82 -3.86 3.25
N ARG A 63 -7.65 -4.80 2.79
CA ARG A 63 -8.56 -4.50 1.69
C ARG A 63 -9.71 -3.63 2.19
N ILE A 64 -9.98 -2.53 1.49
CA ILE A 64 -11.12 -1.65 1.80
C ILE A 64 -12.30 -1.94 0.86
N ASN A 65 -12.01 -2.19 -0.41
CA ASN A 65 -12.99 -2.62 -1.40
C ASN A 65 -12.29 -3.31 -2.59
N ALA A 66 -13.02 -3.52 -3.69
CA ALA A 66 -12.48 -4.15 -4.89
C ALA A 66 -11.23 -3.44 -5.43
N ASP A 67 -11.16 -2.11 -5.29
CA ASP A 67 -10.21 -1.24 -5.98
C ASP A 67 -9.22 -0.54 -5.04
N ILE A 68 -9.36 -0.67 -3.72
CA ILE A 68 -8.56 0.09 -2.75
C ILE A 68 -8.04 -0.86 -1.68
N VAL A 69 -6.73 -0.75 -1.44
CA VAL A 69 -6.05 -1.36 -0.30
C VAL A 69 -5.29 -0.30 0.49
N LYS A 70 -5.28 -0.44 1.81
CA LYS A 70 -4.46 0.35 2.72
C LYS A 70 -3.26 -0.44 3.15
N LEU A 71 -2.13 0.24 3.26
CA LEU A 71 -0.86 -0.31 3.66
C LEU A 71 -0.32 0.49 4.85
N GLU A 72 -0.02 -0.18 5.95
CA GLU A 72 0.52 0.43 7.17
C GLU A 72 1.90 -0.16 7.45
N LEU A 73 2.93 0.66 7.36
CA LEU A 73 4.31 0.26 7.65
C LEU A 73 4.65 0.64 9.10
N CYS A 74 4.74 -0.40 9.93
CA CYS A 74 5.08 -0.35 11.35
C CYS A 74 6.58 -0.65 11.54
N PRO A 75 7.43 0.35 11.81
CA PRO A 75 8.86 0.16 12.01
C PRO A 75 9.20 -0.54 13.35
N GLN A 76 10.37 -1.18 13.43
CA GLN A 76 10.84 -1.89 14.63
C GLN A 76 11.32 -0.96 15.77
N ALA A 77 11.70 0.28 15.42
CA ALA A 77 12.23 1.31 16.31
C ALA A 77 11.15 2.40 16.53
N PRO A 78 11.31 3.34 17.49
CA PRO A 78 10.34 4.42 17.73
C PRO A 78 10.35 5.43 16.58
N ARG A 79 9.81 5.02 15.44
CA ARG A 79 9.56 5.81 14.26
C ARG A 79 8.05 5.81 14.04
N PRO A 80 7.49 6.90 13.49
CA PRO A 80 6.07 6.95 13.21
C PRO A 80 5.68 5.87 12.21
N VAL A 81 4.48 5.32 12.39
CA VAL A 81 3.83 4.44 11.41
C VAL A 81 3.62 5.24 10.13
N GLN A 82 3.96 4.65 8.99
CA GLN A 82 3.75 5.26 7.68
C GLN A 82 2.53 4.62 7.03
N LEU A 83 1.60 5.46 6.55
CA LEU A 83 0.36 5.03 5.92
C LEU A 83 0.42 5.27 4.42
N PHE A 84 0.02 4.27 3.65
CA PHE A 84 -0.03 4.32 2.21
C PHE A 84 -1.36 3.78 1.71
N GLU A 85 -1.76 4.23 0.53
CA GLU A 85 -2.95 3.73 -0.15
C GLU A 85 -2.56 3.25 -1.53
N MET A 86 -3.02 2.07 -1.93
CA MET A 86 -2.92 1.64 -3.32
C MET A 86 -4.31 1.52 -3.94
N ARG A 87 -4.45 2.06 -5.15
CA ARG A 87 -5.69 2.06 -5.94
C ARG A 87 -5.53 1.26 -7.21
N PHE A 88 -6.46 0.37 -7.50
CA PHE A 88 -6.58 -0.35 -8.76
C PHE A 88 -7.43 0.48 -9.73
N ARG A 89 -6.86 0.89 -10.87
CA ARG A 89 -7.55 1.65 -11.91
C ARG A 89 -7.06 1.23 -13.28
N HIS A 90 -7.97 1.14 -14.25
CA HIS A 90 -7.61 0.81 -15.65
C HIS A 90 -6.71 -0.46 -15.78
N GLY A 91 -6.93 -1.47 -14.94
CA GLY A 91 -6.14 -2.71 -14.96
C GLY A 91 -4.77 -2.64 -14.26
N HIS A 92 -4.49 -1.56 -13.50
CA HIS A 92 -3.19 -1.35 -12.87
C HIS A 92 -3.31 -0.85 -11.44
N TRP A 93 -2.35 -1.23 -10.59
CA TRP A 93 -2.20 -0.66 -9.26
C TRP A 93 -1.39 0.63 -9.30
N TYR A 94 -1.84 1.60 -8.51
CA TYR A 94 -1.15 2.87 -8.28
C TYR A 94 -0.96 3.07 -6.79
N LEU A 95 0.28 3.29 -6.37
CA LEU A 95 0.56 3.77 -5.02
C LEU A 95 0.26 5.27 -4.96
N CYS A 96 -0.67 5.66 -4.10
CA CYS A 96 -0.96 7.04 -3.77
C CYS A 96 -0.30 7.36 -2.43
N GLU A 97 0.65 8.29 -2.44
CA GLU A 97 1.17 8.85 -1.20
C GLU A 97 0.04 9.65 -0.53
N GLN A 98 -0.35 9.24 0.69
CA GLN A 98 -1.22 10.09 1.49
C GLN A 98 -0.38 11.29 1.91
N ALA A 99 -0.72 12.46 1.36
CA ALA A 99 -0.09 13.72 1.73
C ALA A 99 -0.10 13.84 3.27
N ASN A 100 1.08 13.67 3.87
CA ASN A 100 1.45 14.10 5.22
C ASN A 100 0.29 14.17 6.23
N LEU A 101 0.03 13.07 6.95
CA LEU A 101 -0.46 13.18 8.33
C LEU A 101 0.71 13.67 9.20
N VAL A 102 1.08 14.94 9.01
CA VAL A 102 1.90 15.68 9.97
C VAL A 102 0.96 16.14 11.05
N HIS A 103 1.08 15.55 12.24
CA HIS A 103 0.99 16.25 13.52
C HIS A 103 1.62 15.42 14.63
#